data_AF-A0A2M7FL48-F1
#
_entry.id   AF-A0A2M7FL48-F1
#
_cell.length_a   1.000
_cell.length_b   1.000
_cell.length_c   1.000
_cell.angle_alpha   90.00
_cell.angle_beta   90.00
_cell.angle_gamma   90.00
#
_symmetry.space_group_name_H-M   'P 1'
#
loop_
_entity.id
_entity.type
_entity.pdbx_description
1 polymer ?
#
loop_
_entity_poly.entity_id
_entity_poly.type
_entity_poly.pdbx_seq_one_letter_code
_entity_poly.pdbx_strand_id
1 'polypeptide(L)'
;LQYTALPDWTGSLGAAVSLAMIIPSWGGAMNGMMTLSGAWDKLRTDYILRFLVTAMAFYAMSTFDGPVMAIKTVNALSHYTDWTVGHVHAGALGWMSMISFGALYHMTKKLWNTEMYSDSLVNVHFWIALIGAVTYITAMWVSGIMQGLMWRDYDEYGTLTYTFVESVSAMHPYYVMRAVGGALFNLGTWIMLFNVVMTVRQANAVRGVNAVAAKA
;
A
#
# COMPACT_ATOMS: atom_id res chain seq x y z
N LEU A 1 -16.69 -1.54 12.63
CA LEU A 1 -18.00 -0.88 12.87
C LEU A 1 -18.18 -0.76 14.37
N GLN A 2 -17.91 0.42 14.92
CA GLN A 2 -18.22 0.77 16.30
C GLN A 2 -19.35 1.81 16.31
N TYR A 3 -20.10 1.91 17.40
CA TYR A 3 -21.22 2.86 17.55
C TYR A 3 -22.26 2.77 16.43
N THR A 4 -22.76 1.56 16.20
CA THR A 4 -23.84 1.29 15.22
C THR A 4 -24.99 0.56 15.91
N ALA A 5 -26.02 0.16 15.16
CA ALA A 5 -27.11 -0.68 15.68
C ALA A 5 -26.67 -2.09 16.10
N LEU A 6 -25.41 -2.47 15.87
CA LEU A 6 -24.84 -3.72 16.39
C LEU A 6 -24.80 -3.70 17.93
N PRO A 7 -25.06 -4.84 18.59
CA PRO A 7 -25.00 -4.92 20.04
C PRO A 7 -23.62 -4.52 20.58
N ASP A 8 -23.57 -3.71 21.64
CA ASP A 8 -22.32 -3.13 22.15
C ASP A 8 -21.23 -4.15 22.50
N TRP A 9 -21.63 -5.33 22.98
CA TRP A 9 -20.71 -6.42 23.32
C TRP A 9 -19.97 -6.93 22.09
N THR A 10 -20.61 -6.93 20.91
CA THR A 10 -19.97 -7.37 19.65
C THR A 10 -18.88 -6.39 19.23
N GLY A 11 -19.14 -5.09 19.35
CA GLY A 11 -18.16 -4.04 19.06
C GLY A 11 -16.96 -4.10 20.01
N SER A 12 -17.20 -4.30 21.31
CA SER A 12 -16.14 -4.48 22.31
C SER A 12 -15.29 -5.73 22.06
N LEU A 13 -15.93 -6.86 21.74
CA LEU A 13 -15.22 -8.11 21.40
C LEU A 13 -14.37 -7.92 20.14
N GLY A 14 -14.94 -7.31 19.09
CA GLY A 14 -14.22 -7.01 17.85
C GLY A 14 -13.01 -6.11 18.09
N ALA A 15 -13.13 -5.09 18.93
CA ALA A 15 -12.01 -4.22 19.29
C ALA A 15 -10.91 -4.97 20.04
N ALA A 16 -11.27 -5.80 21.03
CA ALA A 16 -10.31 -6.59 21.81
C ALA A 16 -9.53 -7.58 20.94
N VAL A 17 -10.23 -8.32 20.07
CA VAL A 17 -9.60 -9.27 19.14
C VAL A 17 -8.70 -8.53 18.13
N SER A 18 -9.15 -7.37 17.62
CA SER A 18 -8.35 -6.57 16.69
C SER A 18 -7.04 -6.09 17.32
N LEU A 19 -7.06 -5.65 18.58
CA LEU A 19 -5.84 -5.28 19.32
C LEU A 19 -4.91 -6.48 19.52
N ALA A 20 -5.46 -7.64 19.88
CA ALA A 20 -4.68 -8.86 20.01
C ALA A 20 -4.01 -9.28 18.67
N MET A 21 -4.64 -8.99 17.53
CA MET A 21 -4.09 -9.30 16.20
C MET A 21 -2.82 -8.51 15.84
N ILE A 22 -2.46 -7.45 16.56
CA ILE A 22 -1.19 -6.74 16.34
C ILE A 22 -0.02 -7.73 16.49
N ILE A 23 -0.04 -8.57 17.53
CA ILE A 23 1.06 -9.49 17.87
C ILE A 23 1.35 -10.48 16.73
N PRO A 24 0.41 -11.32 16.27
CA PRO A 24 0.68 -12.26 15.18
C PRO A 24 0.96 -11.55 13.86
N SER A 25 0.33 -10.41 13.58
CA SER A 25 0.56 -9.66 12.35
C SER A 25 1.98 -9.13 12.28
N TRP A 26 2.45 -8.47 13.34
CA TRP A 26 3.82 -7.98 13.45
C TRP A 26 4.84 -9.11 13.54
N GLY A 27 4.48 -10.27 14.09
CA GLY A 27 5.32 -11.47 14.03
C GLY A 27 5.70 -11.83 12.59
N GLY A 28 4.75 -11.76 11.64
CA GLY A 28 5.03 -11.95 10.22
C GLY A 28 5.92 -10.86 9.62
N ALA A 29 5.66 -9.59 9.97
CA ALA A 29 6.45 -8.46 9.48
C ALA A 29 7.92 -8.53 9.95
N MET A 30 8.11 -8.82 11.25
CA MET A 30 9.44 -8.98 11.84
C MET A 30 10.16 -10.19 11.26
N ASN A 31 9.48 -11.32 11.06
CA ASN A 31 10.09 -12.50 10.43
C ASN A 31 10.64 -12.16 9.04
N GLY A 32 9.86 -11.46 8.22
CA GLY A 32 10.29 -10.99 6.90
C GLY A 32 11.46 -10.01 6.96
N MET A 33 11.41 -9.01 7.84
CA MET A 33 12.50 -8.02 7.98
C MET A 33 13.78 -8.60 8.56
N MET A 34 13.69 -9.46 9.59
CA MET A 34 14.84 -10.07 10.25
C MET A 34 15.53 -11.11 9.37
N THR A 35 14.82 -11.71 8.40
CA THR A 35 15.43 -12.58 7.38
C THR A 35 16.48 -11.84 6.55
N LEU A 36 16.40 -10.51 6.47
CA LEU A 36 17.37 -9.66 5.78
C LEU A 36 18.47 -9.13 6.68
N SER A 37 18.49 -9.51 7.96
CA SER A 37 19.55 -9.15 8.88
C SER A 37 20.90 -9.61 8.34
N GLY A 38 21.86 -8.68 8.24
CA GLY A 38 23.18 -8.91 7.63
C GLY A 38 23.23 -8.79 6.10
N ALA A 39 22.10 -8.60 5.41
CA ALA A 39 22.02 -8.43 3.96
C ALA A 39 21.40 -7.08 3.53
N TRP A 40 21.34 -6.10 4.44
CA TRP A 40 20.77 -4.77 4.18
C TRP A 40 21.52 -3.99 3.10
N ASP A 41 22.79 -4.29 2.87
CA ASP A 41 23.60 -3.74 1.79
C ASP A 41 23.01 -4.06 0.40
N LYS A 42 22.37 -5.22 0.25
CA LYS A 42 21.72 -5.63 -1.00
C LYS A 42 20.57 -4.73 -1.42
N LEU A 43 19.97 -3.97 -0.51
CA LEU A 43 18.96 -2.97 -0.89
C LEU A 43 19.50 -1.90 -1.82
N ARG A 44 20.81 -1.66 -1.86
CA ARG A 44 21.40 -0.68 -2.77
C ARG A 44 21.48 -1.19 -4.21
N THR A 45 21.62 -2.50 -4.38
CA THR A 45 21.91 -3.15 -5.67
C THR A 45 20.75 -3.97 -6.22
N ASP A 46 19.96 -4.60 -5.35
CA ASP A 46 18.79 -5.39 -5.72
C ASP A 46 17.50 -4.58 -5.56
N TYR A 47 16.95 -4.14 -6.69
CA TYR A 47 15.72 -3.37 -6.72
C TYR A 47 14.47 -4.22 -6.45
N ILE A 48 14.50 -5.52 -6.75
CA ILE A 48 13.40 -6.43 -6.41
C ILE A 48 13.29 -6.53 -4.89
N LEU A 49 14.44 -6.62 -4.21
CA LEU A 49 14.48 -6.65 -2.76
C LEU A 49 13.90 -5.38 -2.12
N ARG A 50 14.06 -4.20 -2.75
CA ARG A 50 13.43 -2.96 -2.28
C ARG A 50 11.91 -3.09 -2.21
N PHE A 51 11.28 -3.64 -3.26
CA PHE A 51 9.84 -3.89 -3.26
C PHE A 51 9.42 -4.77 -2.08
N LEU A 52 10.12 -5.89 -1.86
CA LEU A 52 9.77 -6.84 -0.80
C LEU A 52 9.89 -6.22 0.61
N VAL A 53 10.96 -5.44 0.85
CA VAL A 53 11.17 -4.77 2.15
C VAL A 53 10.17 -3.67 2.39
N THR A 54 9.96 -2.81 1.38
CA THR A 54 8.96 -1.74 1.48
C THR A 54 7.57 -2.31 1.68
N ALA A 55 7.25 -3.44 1.06
CA ALA A 55 6.00 -4.15 1.30
C ALA A 55 5.86 -4.51 2.79
N MET A 56 6.88 -5.15 3.39
CA MET A 56 6.83 -5.49 4.83
C MET A 56 6.65 -4.27 5.73
N ALA A 57 7.26 -3.14 5.38
CA ALA A 57 7.10 -1.90 6.14
C ALA A 57 5.64 -1.39 6.10
N PHE A 58 5.01 -1.36 4.92
CA PHE A 58 3.59 -1.00 4.81
C PHE A 58 2.64 -2.03 5.42
N TYR A 59 3.02 -3.31 5.41
CA TYR A 59 2.30 -4.35 6.13
C TYR A 59 2.32 -4.11 7.62
N ALA A 60 3.50 -3.87 8.22
CA ALA A 60 3.63 -3.52 9.64
C ALA A 60 2.83 -2.27 10.00
N MET A 61 2.90 -1.23 9.15
CA MET A 61 2.15 0.01 9.32
C MET A 61 0.63 -0.21 9.28
N SER A 62 0.11 -0.87 8.24
CA SER A 62 -1.33 -1.10 8.09
C SER A 62 -1.87 -2.04 9.15
N THR A 63 -1.13 -3.08 9.53
CA THR A 63 -1.52 -4.00 10.61
C THR A 63 -1.34 -3.43 12.01
N PHE A 64 -0.74 -2.25 12.14
CA PHE A 64 -0.81 -1.43 13.34
C PHE A 64 -2.00 -0.46 13.29
N ASP A 65 -2.16 0.27 12.18
CA ASP A 65 -3.21 1.26 11.97
C ASP A 65 -4.63 0.65 12.07
N GLY A 66 -4.84 -0.55 11.52
CA GLY A 66 -6.14 -1.25 11.57
C GLY A 66 -6.63 -1.49 13.01
N PRO A 67 -5.84 -2.15 13.87
CA PRO A 67 -6.16 -2.31 15.28
C PRO A 67 -6.34 -1.00 16.05
N VAL A 68 -5.54 0.03 15.74
CA VAL A 68 -5.72 1.38 16.34
C VAL A 68 -7.09 1.95 15.97
N MET A 69 -7.49 1.87 14.71
CA MET A 69 -8.83 2.30 14.27
C MET A 69 -9.97 1.41 14.76
N ALA A 70 -9.69 0.21 15.26
CA ALA A 70 -10.70 -0.66 15.87
C ALA A 70 -11.07 -0.24 17.30
N ILE A 71 -10.20 0.54 17.97
CA ILE A 71 -10.48 1.14 19.28
C ILE A 71 -11.67 2.08 19.13
N LYS A 72 -12.69 1.93 19.98
CA LYS A 72 -13.95 2.68 19.87
C LYS A 72 -13.75 4.19 19.74
N THR A 73 -12.90 4.80 20.56
CA THR A 73 -12.64 6.24 20.54
C THR A 73 -11.98 6.72 19.25
N VAL A 74 -11.06 5.93 18.69
CA VAL A 74 -10.43 6.24 17.39
C VAL A 74 -11.44 6.01 16.27
N ASN A 75 -12.20 4.90 16.33
CA ASN A 75 -13.21 4.59 15.33
C ASN A 75 -14.29 5.67 15.24
N ALA A 76 -14.64 6.32 16.35
CA ALA A 76 -15.56 7.45 16.32
C ALA A 76 -15.09 8.57 15.37
N LEU A 77 -13.78 8.72 15.15
CA LEU A 77 -13.16 9.69 14.23
C LEU A 77 -12.87 9.13 12.84
N SER A 78 -12.39 7.89 12.76
CA SER A 78 -12.00 7.30 11.47
C SER A 78 -13.16 6.68 10.68
N HIS A 79 -14.27 6.37 11.35
CA HIS A 79 -15.42 5.74 10.72
C HIS A 79 -16.14 6.72 9.79
N TYR A 80 -16.49 6.23 8.59
CA TYR A 80 -17.05 7.02 7.47
C TYR A 80 -16.17 8.12 6.90
N THR A 81 -14.94 8.31 7.39
CA THR A 81 -13.99 9.27 6.82
C THR A 81 -13.03 8.61 5.84
N ASP A 82 -12.33 9.44 5.08
CA ASP A 82 -11.28 9.04 4.15
C ASP A 82 -10.09 8.36 4.85
N TRP A 83 -9.99 8.39 6.18
CA TRP A 83 -8.97 7.63 6.92
C TRP A 83 -9.10 6.14 6.61
N THR A 84 -10.33 5.60 6.62
CA THR A 84 -10.56 4.20 6.26
C THR A 84 -10.05 3.89 4.84
N VAL A 85 -10.21 4.82 3.90
CA VAL A 85 -9.68 4.68 2.53
C VAL A 85 -8.16 4.72 2.52
N GLY A 86 -7.54 5.60 3.31
CA GLY A 86 -6.09 5.69 3.48
C GLY A 86 -5.50 4.39 4.03
N HIS A 87 -6.11 3.82 5.06
CA HIS A 87 -5.74 2.51 5.61
C HIS A 87 -5.81 1.39 4.57
N VAL A 88 -6.93 1.30 3.85
CA VAL A 88 -7.12 0.30 2.80
C VAL A 88 -6.02 0.41 1.75
N HIS A 89 -5.67 1.62 1.32
CA HIS A 89 -4.65 1.82 0.30
C HIS A 89 -3.21 1.67 0.83
N ALA A 90 -2.96 1.91 2.12
CA ALA A 90 -1.69 1.53 2.75
C ALA A 90 -1.47 0.01 2.67
N GLY A 91 -2.52 -0.78 2.92
CA GLY A 91 -2.48 -2.24 2.74
C GLY A 91 -2.47 -2.67 1.26
N ALA A 92 -3.29 -2.07 0.42
CA ALA A 92 -3.45 -2.51 -0.97
C ALA A 92 -2.28 -2.09 -1.86
N LEU A 93 -1.90 -0.82 -1.84
CA LEU A 93 -0.80 -0.27 -2.66
C LEU A 93 0.55 -0.53 -2.00
N GLY A 94 0.67 -0.20 -0.72
CA GLY A 94 1.93 -0.27 0.02
C GLY A 94 2.38 -1.70 0.32
N TRP A 95 1.45 -2.59 0.72
CA TRP A 95 1.76 -3.98 1.03
C TRP A 95 1.50 -4.92 -0.16
N MET A 96 0.22 -5.17 -0.49
CA MET A 96 -0.19 -6.25 -1.39
C MET A 96 0.38 -6.09 -2.80
N SER A 97 0.34 -4.87 -3.34
CA SER A 97 0.86 -4.59 -4.68
C SER A 97 2.39 -4.66 -4.70
N MET A 98 3.09 -4.05 -3.72
CA MET A 98 4.55 -4.08 -3.66
C MET A 98 5.11 -5.49 -3.52
N ILE A 99 4.53 -6.33 -2.65
CA ILE A 99 4.99 -7.72 -2.51
C ILE A 99 4.75 -8.50 -3.80
N SER A 100 3.60 -8.28 -4.45
CA SER A 100 3.26 -8.92 -5.72
C SER A 100 4.19 -8.48 -6.85
N PHE A 101 4.54 -7.20 -6.93
CA PHE A 101 5.50 -6.68 -7.91
C PHE A 101 6.89 -7.30 -7.73
N GLY A 102 7.40 -7.32 -6.50
CA GLY A 102 8.67 -7.98 -6.20
C GLY A 102 8.67 -9.46 -6.56
N ALA A 103 7.60 -10.18 -6.18
CA ALA A 103 7.44 -11.60 -6.52
C ALA A 103 7.37 -11.82 -8.04
N LEU A 104 6.61 -11.02 -8.77
CA LEU A 104 6.47 -11.13 -10.22
C LEU A 104 7.78 -10.84 -10.95
N TYR A 105 8.55 -9.82 -10.54
CA TYR A 105 9.87 -9.58 -11.10
C TYR A 105 10.81 -10.77 -10.87
N HIS A 106 10.84 -11.31 -9.65
CA HIS A 106 11.65 -12.48 -9.34
C HIS A 106 11.24 -13.71 -10.17
N MET A 107 9.94 -13.99 -10.22
CA MET A 107 9.39 -15.13 -10.94
C MET A 107 9.60 -15.02 -12.44
N THR A 108 9.50 -13.82 -13.02
CA THR A 108 9.77 -13.60 -14.44
C THR A 108 11.20 -14.02 -14.80
N LYS A 109 12.19 -13.63 -14.00
CA LYS A 109 13.59 -14.07 -14.20
C LYS A 109 13.73 -15.59 -14.16
N LYS A 110 13.07 -16.24 -13.19
CA LYS A 110 13.16 -17.70 -12.99
C LYS A 110 12.45 -18.51 -14.07
N LEU A 111 11.24 -18.12 -14.46
CA LEU A 111 10.44 -18.84 -15.45
C LEU A 111 11.05 -18.75 -16.85
N TRP A 112 11.57 -17.58 -17.21
CA TRP A 112 12.22 -17.39 -18.51
C TRP A 112 13.73 -17.68 -18.51
N ASN A 113 14.31 -17.98 -17.34
CA ASN A 113 15.74 -18.21 -17.14
C ASN A 113 16.59 -17.10 -17.77
N THR A 114 16.25 -15.86 -17.44
CA THR A 114 16.86 -14.66 -18.01
C THR A 114 16.91 -13.53 -16.99
N GLU A 115 17.72 -12.52 -17.26
CA GLU A 115 17.74 -11.30 -16.48
C GLU A 115 16.61 -10.36 -16.93
N MET A 116 16.22 -9.41 -16.08
CA MET A 116 15.21 -8.42 -16.47
C MET A 116 15.73 -7.58 -17.65
N TYR A 117 14.82 -7.10 -18.49
CA TYR A 117 15.19 -6.34 -19.69
C TYR A 117 15.89 -5.03 -19.30
N SER A 118 15.42 -4.38 -18.24
CA SER A 118 16.11 -3.25 -17.63
C SER A 118 15.90 -3.20 -16.13
N ASP A 119 16.97 -3.33 -15.35
CA ASP A 119 16.95 -3.12 -13.90
C ASP A 119 16.66 -1.65 -13.54
N SER A 120 17.11 -0.71 -14.37
CA SER A 120 16.80 0.71 -14.18
C SER A 120 15.29 0.97 -14.21
N LEU A 121 14.55 0.31 -15.12
CA LEU A 121 13.09 0.40 -15.15
C LEU A 121 12.43 -0.21 -13.91
N VAL A 122 13.01 -1.25 -13.31
CA VAL A 122 12.54 -1.79 -12.01
C VAL A 122 12.70 -0.73 -10.91
N ASN A 123 13.84 -0.04 -10.88
CA ASN A 123 14.07 1.04 -9.92
C ASN A 123 13.14 2.25 -10.14
N VAL A 124 12.91 2.64 -11.39
CA VAL A 124 11.96 3.72 -11.72
C VAL A 124 10.54 3.34 -11.31
N HIS A 125 10.11 2.11 -11.61
CA HIS A 125 8.83 1.60 -11.13
C HIS A 125 8.74 1.67 -9.60
N PHE A 126 9.77 1.22 -8.88
CA PHE A 126 9.79 1.28 -7.41
C PHE A 126 9.53 2.69 -6.89
N TRP A 127 10.26 3.69 -7.38
CA TRP A 127 10.10 5.07 -6.89
C TRP A 127 8.77 5.69 -7.26
N ILE A 128 8.30 5.49 -8.50
CA ILE A 128 7.01 6.02 -8.95
C ILE A 128 5.86 5.40 -8.14
N ALA A 129 5.90 4.09 -7.90
CA ALA A 129 4.90 3.38 -7.12
C ALA A 129 4.97 3.79 -5.64
N LEU A 130 6.16 3.94 -5.06
CA LEU A 130 6.32 4.38 -3.67
C LEU A 130 5.82 5.81 -3.46
N ILE A 131 6.21 6.75 -4.32
CA ILE A 131 5.76 8.14 -4.24
C ILE A 131 4.24 8.21 -4.42
N GLY A 132 3.70 7.52 -5.43
CA GLY A 132 2.26 7.45 -5.67
C GLY A 132 1.47 6.91 -4.47
N ALA A 133 1.95 5.81 -3.86
CA ALA A 133 1.34 5.23 -2.67
C ALA A 133 1.40 6.18 -1.46
N VAL A 134 2.56 6.76 -1.16
CA VAL A 134 2.72 7.69 -0.03
C VAL A 134 1.85 8.93 -0.23
N THR A 135 1.84 9.55 -1.42
CA THR A 135 0.97 10.70 -1.71
C THR A 135 -0.49 10.36 -1.50
N TYR A 136 -0.95 9.18 -1.95
CA TYR A 136 -2.32 8.72 -1.74
C TYR A 136 -2.64 8.59 -0.25
N ILE A 137 -1.82 7.85 0.50
CA ILE A 137 -2.05 7.54 1.91
C ILE A 137 -2.06 8.83 2.74
N THR A 138 -1.07 9.71 2.54
CA THR A 138 -0.99 10.99 3.25
C THR A 138 -2.21 11.87 2.96
N ALA A 139 -2.65 11.96 1.69
CA ALA A 139 -3.83 12.74 1.35
C ALA A 139 -5.08 12.24 2.10
N MET A 140 -5.26 10.91 2.17
CA MET A 140 -6.41 10.29 2.84
C MET A 140 -6.37 10.35 4.36
N TRP A 141 -5.19 10.29 4.97
CA TRP A 141 -5.06 10.51 6.41
C TRP A 141 -5.40 11.94 6.79
N VAL A 142 -4.88 12.92 6.06
CA VAL A 142 -5.16 14.33 6.35
C VAL A 142 -6.64 14.63 6.12
N SER A 143 -7.21 14.21 4.99
CA SER A 143 -8.63 14.41 4.71
C SER A 143 -9.54 13.67 5.70
N GLY A 144 -9.17 12.45 6.09
CA GLY A 144 -9.93 11.65 7.04
C GLY A 144 -9.98 12.25 8.44
N ILE A 145 -8.85 12.72 8.96
CA ILE A 145 -8.79 13.43 10.24
C ILE A 145 -9.60 14.73 10.15
N MET A 146 -9.42 15.50 9.07
CA MET A 146 -10.13 16.77 8.88
C MET A 146 -11.65 16.59 8.82
N GLN A 147 -12.16 15.62 8.04
CA GLN A 147 -13.57 15.26 8.02
C GLN A 147 -14.10 14.92 9.41
N GLY A 148 -13.41 14.00 10.09
CA GLY A 148 -13.85 13.53 11.39
C GLY A 148 -13.87 14.63 12.46
N LEU A 149 -12.95 15.60 12.37
CA LEU A 149 -12.93 16.78 13.24
C LEU A 149 -14.04 17.76 12.87
N MET A 150 -14.21 18.10 11.59
CA MET A 150 -15.25 19.03 11.14
C MET A 150 -16.67 18.53 11.48
N TRP A 151 -16.93 17.23 11.37
CA TRP A 151 -18.26 16.65 11.63
C TRP A 151 -18.65 16.59 13.11
N ARG A 152 -17.69 16.79 14.03
CA ARG A 152 -17.95 16.77 15.48
C ARG A 152 -17.61 18.10 16.14
N ASP A 153 -17.28 19.12 15.36
CA ASP A 153 -16.88 20.40 15.90
C ASP A 153 -18.14 21.14 16.36
N TYR A 154 -18.11 21.58 17.62
CA TYR A 154 -19.18 22.35 18.23
C TYR A 154 -18.63 23.71 18.63
N ASP A 155 -19.42 24.76 18.37
CA ASP A 155 -19.09 26.11 18.79
C ASP A 155 -19.33 26.33 20.30
N GLU A 156 -19.05 27.55 20.77
CA GLU A 156 -19.25 27.93 22.17
C GLU A 156 -20.71 27.84 22.63
N TYR A 157 -21.65 27.77 21.69
CA TYR A 157 -23.10 27.66 21.94
C TYR A 157 -23.62 26.21 21.79
N GLY A 158 -22.75 25.24 21.50
CA GLY A 158 -23.10 23.83 21.33
C GLY A 158 -23.77 23.50 19.98
N THR A 159 -23.68 24.39 18.99
CA THR A 159 -24.16 24.16 17.62
C THR A 159 -23.01 23.58 16.78
N LEU A 160 -23.33 22.79 15.76
CA LEU A 160 -22.31 22.28 14.82
C LEU A 160 -21.64 23.45 14.09
N THR A 161 -20.32 23.55 14.20
CA THR A 161 -19.52 24.64 13.61
C THR A 161 -19.57 24.62 12.07
N TYR A 162 -19.54 23.43 11.47
CA TYR A 162 -19.47 23.26 10.03
C TYR A 162 -20.70 22.54 9.48
N THR A 163 -21.18 23.02 8.34
CA THR A 163 -22.11 22.27 7.50
C THR A 163 -21.40 21.10 6.81
N PHE A 164 -22.17 20.08 6.42
CA PHE A 164 -21.60 18.96 5.68
C PHE A 164 -20.97 19.40 4.35
N VAL A 165 -21.57 20.36 3.65
CA VAL A 165 -21.07 20.85 2.35
C VAL A 165 -19.71 21.53 2.50
N GLU A 166 -19.46 22.27 3.59
CA GLU A 166 -18.15 22.86 3.86
C GLU A 166 -17.08 21.78 4.05
N SER A 167 -17.42 20.69 4.75
CA SER A 167 -16.49 19.56 4.89
C SER A 167 -16.15 18.93 3.53
N VAL A 168 -17.14 18.78 2.63
CA VAL A 168 -16.92 18.23 1.28
C VAL A 168 -16.04 19.17 0.45
N SER A 169 -16.31 20.48 0.49
CA SER A 169 -15.52 21.49 -0.22
C SER A 169 -14.06 21.48 0.25
N ALA A 170 -13.84 21.39 1.57
CA ALA A 170 -12.51 21.31 2.15
C ALA A 170 -11.72 20.05 1.72
N MET A 171 -12.40 18.97 1.34
CA MET A 171 -11.75 17.73 0.90
C MET A 171 -11.24 17.75 -0.54
N HIS A 172 -11.71 18.67 -1.37
CA HIS A 172 -11.41 18.68 -2.80
C HIS A 172 -9.90 18.63 -3.13
N PRO A 173 -9.01 19.43 -2.48
CA PRO A 173 -7.57 19.34 -2.74
C PRO A 173 -6.99 17.95 -2.48
N TYR A 174 -7.46 17.26 -1.43
CA TYR A 174 -7.00 15.91 -1.10
C TYR A 174 -7.51 14.86 -2.09
N TYR A 175 -8.69 15.06 -2.68
CA TYR A 175 -9.16 14.21 -3.78
C TYR A 175 -8.32 14.37 -5.05
N VAL A 176 -7.85 15.58 -5.34
CA VAL A 176 -6.90 15.79 -6.44
C VAL A 176 -5.57 15.10 -6.13
N MET A 177 -5.02 15.28 -4.93
CA MET A 177 -3.79 14.58 -4.51
C MET A 177 -3.91 13.06 -4.59
N ARG A 178 -5.04 12.51 -4.14
CA ARG A 178 -5.37 11.09 -4.24
C ARG A 178 -5.34 10.60 -5.69
N ALA A 179 -5.99 11.33 -6.59
CA ALA A 179 -6.04 10.99 -8.01
C ALA A 179 -4.65 11.01 -8.64
N VAL A 180 -3.84 12.02 -8.32
CA VAL A 180 -2.44 12.13 -8.78
C VAL A 180 -1.59 10.98 -8.23
N GLY A 181 -1.68 10.68 -6.94
CA GLY A 181 -0.96 9.57 -6.32
C GLY A 181 -1.33 8.21 -6.93
N GLY A 182 -2.62 7.97 -7.16
CA GLY A 182 -3.10 6.77 -7.84
C GLY A 182 -2.66 6.69 -9.30
N ALA A 183 -2.66 7.81 -10.03
CA ALA A 183 -2.18 7.87 -11.41
C ALA A 183 -0.68 7.56 -11.52
N LEU A 184 0.14 8.10 -10.60
CA LEU A 184 1.56 7.77 -10.50
C LEU A 184 1.75 6.27 -10.24
N PHE A 185 1.05 5.71 -9.27
CA PHE A 185 1.13 4.28 -8.96
C PHE A 185 0.79 3.41 -10.19
N ASN A 186 -0.29 3.76 -10.90
CA ASN A 186 -0.72 3.07 -12.11
C ASN A 186 0.31 3.20 -13.25
N LEU A 187 0.92 4.37 -13.42
CA LEU A 187 2.02 4.57 -14.36
C LEU A 187 3.19 3.62 -14.06
N GLY A 188 3.52 3.42 -12.77
CA GLY A 188 4.47 2.41 -12.33
C GLY A 188 4.12 1.00 -12.81
N THR A 189 2.84 0.63 -12.72
CA THR A 189 2.34 -0.68 -13.17
C THR A 189 2.47 -0.84 -14.69
N TRP A 190 2.26 0.22 -15.47
CA TRP A 190 2.51 0.20 -16.92
C TRP A 190 4.00 0.01 -17.26
N ILE A 191 4.89 0.66 -16.50
CA ILE A 191 6.36 0.48 -16.65
C ILE A 191 6.75 -0.97 -16.36
N MET A 192 6.16 -1.57 -15.32
CA MET A 192 6.35 -2.99 -15.01
C MET A 192 5.91 -3.88 -16.16
N LEU A 193 4.68 -3.68 -16.66
CA LEU A 193 4.13 -4.48 -17.76
C LEU A 193 5.05 -4.41 -18.98
N PHE A 194 5.49 -3.22 -19.36
CA PHE A 194 6.44 -3.03 -20.45
C PHE A 194 7.73 -3.81 -20.23
N ASN A 195 8.36 -3.67 -19.05
CA ASN A 195 9.62 -4.33 -18.75
C ASN A 195 9.49 -5.86 -18.79
N VAL A 196 8.43 -6.41 -18.19
CA VAL A 196 8.15 -7.86 -18.20
C VAL A 196 7.89 -8.37 -19.62
N VAL A 197 7.07 -7.69 -20.41
CA VAL A 197 6.79 -8.07 -21.81
C VAL A 197 8.07 -8.09 -22.64
N MET A 198 8.94 -7.09 -22.47
CA MET A 198 10.23 -7.04 -23.16
C MET A 198 11.17 -8.16 -22.72
N THR A 199 11.22 -8.48 -21.42
CA THR A 199 11.98 -9.62 -20.89
C THR A 199 11.53 -10.95 -21.50
N VAL A 200 10.22 -11.19 -21.55
CA VAL A 200 9.65 -12.40 -22.15
C VAL A 200 9.99 -12.50 -23.64
N ARG A 201 9.88 -11.39 -24.38
CA ARG A 201 10.22 -11.34 -25.81
C ARG A 201 11.70 -11.63 -26.06
N GLN A 202 12.59 -11.01 -25.30
CA GLN A 202 14.02 -11.24 -25.39
C GLN A 202 14.38 -12.70 -25.12
N ALA A 203 13.83 -13.29 -24.06
CA ALA A 203 14.08 -14.68 -23.70
C ALA A 203 13.60 -15.65 -24.78
N ASN A 204 12.42 -15.41 -25.36
CA ASN A 204 11.89 -16.23 -26.45
C ASN A 204 12.73 -16.13 -27.72
N ALA A 205 13.27 -14.94 -28.04
CA ALA A 205 14.17 -14.77 -29.18
C ALA A 205 15.46 -15.58 -29.02
N VAL A 206 16.09 -15.53 -27.85
CA VAL A 206 17.30 -16.32 -27.55
C VAL A 206 17.02 -17.82 -27.61
N ARG A 207 15.90 -18.27 -27.04
CA ARG A 207 15.49 -19.69 -27.12
C ARG A 207 15.25 -20.13 -28.57
N GLY A 208 14.63 -19.29 -29.39
CA GLY A 208 14.41 -19.55 -30.81
C GLY A 208 15.71 -19.72 -31.59
N VAL A 209 16.71 -18.87 -31.36
CA VAL A 209 18.04 -18.98 -31.98
C VAL A 209 18.73 -20.30 -31.58
N ASN A 210 18.72 -20.64 -30.29
CA ASN A 210 19.34 -21.88 -29.82
C ASN A 210 18.64 -23.13 -30.37
N ALA A 211 17.32 -23.09 -30.55
CA ALA A 211 16.55 -24.19 -31.13
C ALA A 211 16.82 -24.38 -32.63
N VAL A 212 17.12 -23.31 -33.38
CA VAL A 212 17.55 -23.38 -34.78
C VAL A 212 18.98 -23.93 -34.86
N ALA A 213 19.89 -23.45 -34.01
CA ALA A 213 21.27 -23.91 -33.98
C ALA A 213 21.41 -25.41 -33.61
N ALA A 214 20.53 -25.93 -32.74
CA ALA A 214 20.53 -27.35 -32.37
C ALA A 214 19.95 -28.29 -33.45
N LYS A 215 19.29 -27.74 -34.49
CA LYS A 215 18.74 -28.50 -35.62
C LYS A 215 19.62 -28.47 -36.87
N ALA A 216 20.67 -27.65 -36.89
CA ALA A 216 21.65 -27.54 -37.96
C ALA A 216 22.85 -28.45 -37.68
#